data_AF-A0A4T0WID6-F1
#
_entry.id   AF-A0A4T0WID6-F1
#
_cell.length_a   1.000
_cell.length_b   1.000
_cell.length_c   1.000
_cell.angle_alpha   90.00
_cell.angle_beta   90.00
_cell.angle_gamma   90.00
#
_symmetry.space_group_name_H-M   'P 1'
#
loop_
_entity.id
_entity.type
_entity.pdbx_description
1 polymer ?
#
loop_
_entity_poly.entity_id
_entity_poly.type
_entity_poly.pdbx_seq_one_letter_code
_entity_poly.pdbx_strand_id
1 'polypeptide(L)'
;MVSNHDNSLPPELNWEPAASMQAQADDCLERTNWEALTRFASRANGESPCKLHAPYTLGGSFLVRLLEFQDGTRCVARVQLRKSTPESSRKLLIDIDTTLLLKEKTKCPVARIFAFKLDDANAARSAFVLLEFLPGNNAADEARSYVQIASARLPQIGAVTRNAEERFTVGPIPGIGEPFDTAASFIQGNVIVTKAYEVLGVVDWENAYTVPWELVDAPWFLSTVPRLLNRPDQYDDEGRPLDKDEAGQWADEEAYAEMVREAELDAHADINLSQMLADRDSQVLASTIHRFTQGKMGFYGRVLDYVDAK
;
A
#
# COMPACT_ATOMS: atom_id res chain seq x y z
N MET A 1 10.48 -8.43 -46.68
CA MET A 1 11.63 -8.67 -45.77
C MET A 1 11.22 -8.16 -44.40
N VAL A 2 11.19 -9.08 -43.44
CA VAL A 2 10.76 -8.88 -42.06
C VAL A 2 11.98 -8.47 -41.23
N SER A 3 11.87 -7.39 -40.46
CA SER A 3 12.65 -7.07 -39.24
C SER A 3 12.19 -5.67 -38.78
N ASN A 4 11.80 -5.37 -37.56
CA ASN A 4 11.90 -6.05 -36.28
C ASN A 4 10.62 -5.73 -35.49
N HIS A 5 10.01 -6.74 -34.89
CA HIS A 5 9.12 -6.54 -33.76
C HIS A 5 9.98 -6.10 -32.59
N ASP A 6 9.90 -4.83 -32.24
CA ASP A 6 10.49 -4.33 -31.01
C ASP A 6 9.75 -4.99 -29.84
N ASN A 7 10.48 -5.84 -29.13
CA ASN A 7 10.01 -6.67 -28.02
C ASN A 7 10.16 -5.88 -26.70
N SER A 8 10.00 -4.56 -26.78
CA SER A 8 10.20 -3.63 -25.68
C SER A 8 8.99 -3.69 -24.75
N LEU A 9 9.25 -4.07 -23.49
CA LEU A 9 8.32 -3.90 -22.40
C LEU A 9 7.89 -2.42 -22.32
N PRO A 10 6.68 -2.12 -21.80
CA PRO A 10 6.31 -0.74 -21.56
C PRO A 10 7.37 -0.04 -20.71
N PRO A 11 7.78 1.19 -21.04
CA PRO A 11 8.90 1.89 -20.41
C PRO A 11 8.62 2.38 -18.97
N GLU A 12 7.63 1.83 -18.27
CA GLU A 12 7.01 2.50 -17.13
C GLU A 12 7.18 1.78 -15.78
N LEU A 13 7.64 0.54 -15.75
CA LEU A 13 7.83 -0.20 -14.49
C LEU A 13 9.27 -0.72 -14.40
N ASN A 14 9.97 -0.36 -13.33
CA ASN A 14 11.31 -0.87 -13.07
C ASN A 14 11.19 -2.30 -12.52
N TRP A 15 11.24 -3.29 -13.41
CA TRP A 15 11.06 -4.71 -13.07
C TRP A 15 12.35 -5.37 -12.54
N GLU A 16 13.39 -4.61 -12.18
CA GLU A 16 14.62 -5.21 -11.66
C GLU A 16 14.42 -5.67 -10.20
N PRO A 17 14.64 -6.95 -9.89
CA PRO A 17 14.51 -7.46 -8.53
C PRO A 17 15.62 -6.89 -7.62
N ALA A 18 15.27 -6.58 -6.37
CA ALA A 18 16.27 -6.25 -5.36
C ALA A 18 17.16 -7.46 -5.07
N ALA A 19 18.49 -7.27 -5.07
CA ALA A 19 19.48 -8.35 -4.96
C ALA A 19 19.33 -9.23 -3.70
N SER A 20 18.67 -8.74 -2.65
CA SER A 20 18.49 -9.43 -1.37
C SER A 20 17.57 -10.65 -1.43
N MET A 21 16.71 -10.76 -2.45
CA MET A 21 15.69 -11.82 -2.55
C MET A 21 15.92 -12.80 -3.71
N GLN A 22 17.08 -12.73 -4.37
CA GLN A 22 17.37 -13.51 -5.58
C GLN A 22 17.22 -15.03 -5.40
N ALA A 23 17.77 -15.59 -4.31
CA ALA A 23 17.67 -17.03 -4.06
C ALA A 23 16.23 -17.53 -3.87
N GLN A 24 15.35 -16.69 -3.30
CA GLN A 24 13.93 -17.02 -3.12
C GLN A 24 13.18 -16.90 -4.44
N ALA A 25 13.56 -15.95 -5.29
CA ALA A 25 13.03 -15.83 -6.64
C ALA A 25 13.39 -17.05 -7.48
N ASP A 26 14.65 -17.49 -7.43
CA ASP A 26 15.13 -18.66 -8.19
C ASP A 26 14.39 -19.94 -7.75
N ASP A 27 14.25 -20.20 -6.44
CA ASP A 27 13.46 -21.34 -5.93
C ASP A 27 11.99 -21.27 -6.38
N CYS A 28 11.38 -20.08 -6.37
CA CYS A 28 10.02 -19.89 -6.86
C CYS A 28 9.90 -20.18 -8.36
N LEU A 29 10.85 -19.71 -9.17
CA LEU A 29 10.90 -19.93 -10.62
C LEU A 29 11.03 -21.41 -10.95
N GLU A 30 11.88 -22.15 -10.23
CA GLU A 30 12.08 -23.60 -10.42
C GLU A 30 10.91 -24.45 -9.93
N ARG A 31 10.32 -24.08 -8.78
CA ARG A 31 9.19 -24.82 -8.18
C ARG A 31 7.93 -24.70 -9.03
N THR A 32 7.67 -23.52 -9.58
CA THR A 32 6.41 -23.18 -10.25
C THR A 32 6.31 -23.84 -11.62
N ASN A 33 5.24 -24.59 -11.86
CA ASN A 33 4.91 -25.10 -13.18
C ASN A 33 4.22 -23.99 -14.00
N TRP A 34 5.03 -23.21 -14.70
CA TRP A 34 4.59 -22.08 -15.52
C TRP A 34 3.67 -22.48 -16.67
N GLU A 35 3.84 -23.68 -17.26
CA GLU A 35 2.92 -24.17 -18.31
C GLU A 35 1.52 -24.44 -17.76
N ALA A 36 1.42 -24.98 -16.54
CA ALA A 36 0.14 -25.14 -15.86
C ALA A 36 -0.50 -23.80 -15.52
N LEU A 37 0.30 -22.82 -15.08
CA LEU A 37 -0.16 -21.46 -14.78
C LEU A 37 -0.72 -20.76 -16.03
N THR A 38 -0.01 -20.83 -17.17
CA THR A 38 -0.49 -20.31 -18.46
C THR A 38 -1.79 -20.99 -18.90
N ARG A 39 -1.95 -22.30 -18.66
CA ARG A 39 -3.22 -23.00 -18.92
C ARG A 39 -4.36 -22.53 -18.03
N PHE A 40 -4.11 -22.24 -16.75
CA PHE A 40 -5.11 -21.62 -15.87
C PHE A 40 -5.54 -20.25 -16.41
N ALA A 41 -4.58 -19.42 -16.83
CA ALA A 41 -4.84 -18.11 -17.41
C ALA A 41 -5.68 -18.20 -18.69
N SER A 42 -5.29 -19.07 -19.63
CA SER A 42 -5.99 -19.32 -20.89
C SER A 42 -7.44 -19.69 -20.66
N ARG A 43 -7.70 -20.70 -19.80
CA ARG A 43 -9.05 -21.16 -19.46
C ARG A 43 -9.91 -20.06 -18.84
N ALA A 44 -9.33 -19.29 -17.92
CA ALA A 44 -10.02 -18.18 -17.27
C ALA A 44 -10.39 -17.04 -18.23
N ASN A 45 -9.69 -16.92 -19.35
CA ASN A 45 -9.97 -15.94 -20.40
C ASN A 45 -10.54 -16.60 -21.67
N GLY A 46 -11.46 -17.55 -21.52
CA GLY A 46 -12.21 -18.14 -22.64
C GLY A 46 -11.39 -19.02 -23.58
N GLU A 47 -10.39 -19.73 -23.05
CA GLU A 47 -9.42 -20.53 -23.81
C GLU A 47 -8.52 -19.71 -24.76
N SER A 48 -8.39 -18.40 -24.52
CA SER A 48 -7.47 -17.56 -25.28
C SER A 48 -6.02 -17.88 -24.92
N PRO A 49 -5.17 -18.25 -25.89
CA PRO A 49 -3.75 -18.43 -25.64
C PRO A 49 -3.10 -17.16 -25.06
N CYS A 50 -2.12 -17.34 -24.18
CA CYS A 50 -1.33 -16.25 -23.63
C CYS A 50 0.17 -16.56 -23.63
N LYS A 51 0.96 -15.49 -23.75
CA LYS A 51 2.42 -15.50 -23.68
C LYS A 51 2.84 -15.02 -22.30
N LEU A 52 3.66 -15.83 -21.64
CA LEU A 52 4.33 -15.44 -20.40
C LEU A 52 5.62 -14.69 -20.73
N HIS A 53 5.75 -13.48 -20.20
CA HIS A 53 6.95 -12.66 -20.37
C HIS A 53 8.06 -13.12 -19.42
N ALA A 54 9.31 -13.12 -19.90
CA ALA A 54 10.48 -13.57 -19.14
C ALA A 54 10.81 -12.69 -17.92
N PRO A 55 10.74 -11.34 -18.01
CA PRO A 55 10.97 -10.47 -16.86
C PRO A 55 9.99 -10.76 -15.72
N TYR A 56 10.49 -10.58 -14.51
CA TYR A 56 9.72 -10.65 -13.28
C TYR A 56 10.18 -9.57 -12.32
N THR A 57 9.30 -9.16 -11.41
CA THR A 57 9.67 -8.36 -10.24
C THR A 57 9.29 -9.11 -8.96
N LEU A 58 9.75 -8.60 -7.83
CA LEU A 58 9.49 -9.17 -6.52
C LEU A 58 8.71 -8.16 -5.68
N GLY A 59 7.60 -8.61 -5.13
CA GLY A 59 6.99 -7.99 -3.95
C GLY A 59 7.47 -8.67 -2.67
N GLY A 60 7.04 -8.18 -1.51
CA GLY A 60 7.44 -8.76 -0.22
C GLY A 60 7.14 -10.26 -0.08
N SER A 61 6.02 -10.71 -0.64
CA SER A 61 5.53 -12.11 -0.55
C SER A 61 5.42 -12.83 -1.89
N PHE A 62 5.49 -12.11 -3.01
CA PHE A 62 5.12 -12.63 -4.33
C PHE A 62 6.20 -12.36 -5.38
N LEU A 63 6.40 -13.34 -6.25
CA LEU A 63 7.06 -13.17 -7.54
C LEU A 63 6.00 -12.78 -8.56
N VAL A 64 6.27 -11.74 -9.33
CA VAL A 64 5.29 -11.11 -10.21
C VAL A 64 5.77 -11.19 -11.65
N ARG A 65 4.95 -11.77 -12.54
CA ARG A 65 5.24 -11.85 -13.99
C ARG A 65 4.07 -11.37 -14.83
N LEU A 66 4.38 -10.81 -16.00
CA LEU A 66 3.38 -10.38 -16.97
C LEU A 66 2.99 -11.53 -17.92
N LEU A 67 1.70 -11.67 -18.14
CA LEU A 67 1.06 -12.50 -19.15
C LEU A 67 0.35 -11.59 -20.14
N GLU A 68 0.43 -11.92 -21.43
CA GLU A 68 -0.26 -11.19 -22.49
C GLU A 68 -1.04 -12.16 -23.37
N PHE A 69 -2.35 -11.93 -23.46
CA PHE A 69 -3.27 -12.71 -24.29
C PHE A 69 -3.21 -12.24 -25.75
N GLN A 70 -3.68 -13.08 -26.68
CA GLN A 70 -3.70 -12.74 -28.11
C GLN A 70 -4.58 -11.54 -28.46
N ASP A 71 -5.60 -11.25 -27.66
CA ASP A 71 -6.48 -10.10 -27.79
C ASP A 71 -5.83 -8.78 -27.31
N GLY A 72 -4.59 -8.83 -26.82
CA GLY A 72 -3.87 -7.69 -26.24
C GLY A 72 -4.19 -7.46 -24.75
N THR A 73 -5.08 -8.25 -24.16
CA THR A 73 -5.35 -8.19 -22.71
C THR A 73 -4.09 -8.58 -21.95
N ARG A 74 -3.76 -7.82 -20.91
CA ARG A 74 -2.60 -8.07 -20.04
C ARG A 74 -3.04 -8.53 -18.66
N CYS A 75 -2.31 -9.50 -18.12
CA CYS A 75 -2.55 -10.11 -16.84
C CYS A 75 -1.26 -10.17 -16.03
N VAL A 76 -1.35 -9.95 -14.74
CA VAL A 76 -0.27 -10.11 -13.78
C VAL A 76 -0.43 -11.43 -13.06
N ALA A 77 0.59 -12.27 -13.11
CA ALA A 77 0.69 -13.47 -12.28
C ALA A 77 1.47 -13.14 -11.01
N ARG A 78 0.79 -13.07 -9.86
CA ARG A 78 1.42 -13.01 -8.53
C ARG A 78 1.52 -14.44 -7.98
N VAL A 79 2.73 -14.95 -7.88
CA VAL A 79 3.04 -16.31 -7.41
C VAL A 79 3.71 -16.23 -6.05
N GLN A 80 3.27 -17.02 -5.07
CA GLN A 80 3.86 -16.99 -3.73
C GLN A 80 5.34 -17.37 -3.81
N LEU A 81 6.22 -16.50 -3.29
CA LEU A 81 7.68 -16.71 -3.34
C LEU A 81 8.09 -17.98 -2.61
N ARG A 82 7.54 -18.16 -1.41
CA ARG A 82 7.80 -19.33 -0.55
C ARG A 82 6.68 -20.35 -0.70
N LYS A 83 6.92 -21.58 -0.25
CA LYS A 83 5.87 -22.60 -0.17
C LYS A 83 4.69 -22.11 0.66
N SER A 84 3.48 -22.42 0.20
CA SER A 84 2.27 -22.04 0.92
C SER A 84 2.22 -22.63 2.33
N THR A 85 1.95 -21.78 3.31
CA THR A 85 1.55 -22.13 4.66
C THR A 85 0.06 -21.82 4.86
N PRO A 86 -0.62 -22.41 5.87
CA PRO A 86 -2.01 -22.07 6.18
C PRO A 86 -2.24 -20.56 6.35
N GLU A 87 -1.27 -19.85 6.94
CA GLU A 87 -1.35 -18.40 7.13
C GLU A 87 -1.23 -17.64 5.80
N SER A 88 -0.29 -18.00 4.92
CA SER A 88 -0.19 -17.36 3.60
C SER A 88 -1.43 -17.63 2.74
N SER A 89 -2.00 -18.84 2.83
CA SER A 89 -3.23 -19.19 2.11
C SER A 89 -4.42 -18.38 2.62
N ARG A 90 -4.51 -18.17 3.94
CA ARG A 90 -5.53 -17.33 4.56
C ARG A 90 -5.40 -15.87 4.12
N LYS A 91 -4.18 -15.31 4.11
CA LYS A 91 -3.91 -13.95 3.63
C LYS A 91 -4.28 -13.75 2.17
N LEU A 92 -3.90 -14.69 1.30
CA LEU A 92 -4.26 -14.66 -0.11
C LEU A 92 -5.78 -14.75 -0.32
N LEU A 93 -6.48 -15.56 0.48
CA LEU A 93 -7.94 -15.64 0.44
C LEU A 93 -8.58 -14.29 0.84
N ILE A 94 -8.06 -13.63 1.87
CA ILE A 94 -8.54 -12.29 2.28
C ILE A 94 -8.35 -11.27 1.16
N ASP A 95 -7.19 -11.27 0.49
CA ASP A 95 -6.93 -10.38 -0.65
C ASP A 95 -7.98 -10.57 -1.76
N ILE A 96 -8.25 -11.83 -2.11
CA ILE A 96 -9.22 -12.23 -3.13
C ILE A 96 -10.65 -11.85 -2.72
N ASP A 97 -11.10 -12.27 -1.54
CA ASP A 97 -12.48 -12.06 -1.08
C ASP A 97 -12.78 -10.57 -0.90
N THR A 98 -11.83 -9.79 -0.39
CA THR A 98 -11.96 -8.34 -0.26
C THR A 98 -12.05 -7.66 -1.62
N THR A 99 -11.19 -8.06 -2.57
CA THR A 99 -11.23 -7.55 -3.95
C THR A 99 -12.59 -7.82 -4.61
N LEU A 100 -13.13 -9.04 -4.46
CA LEU A 100 -14.43 -9.42 -5.02
C LEU A 100 -15.59 -8.66 -4.34
N LEU A 101 -15.55 -8.52 -3.01
CA LEU A 101 -16.53 -7.76 -2.24
C LEU A 101 -16.58 -6.30 -2.71
N LEU A 102 -15.44 -5.64 -2.83
CA LEU A 102 -15.35 -4.25 -3.26
C LEU A 102 -15.87 -4.08 -4.68
N LYS A 103 -15.53 -5.00 -5.59
CA LYS A 103 -16.02 -4.99 -6.96
C LYS A 103 -17.54 -5.13 -7.06
N GLU A 104 -18.15 -5.93 -6.18
CA GLU A 104 -19.60 -6.16 -6.18
C GLU A 104 -20.37 -5.04 -5.48
N LYS A 105 -19.85 -4.54 -4.35
CA LYS A 105 -20.61 -3.67 -3.43
C LYS A 105 -20.29 -2.19 -3.59
N THR A 106 -19.22 -1.83 -4.29
CA THR A 106 -18.74 -0.45 -4.35
C THR A 106 -18.40 -0.04 -5.78
N LYS A 107 -18.15 1.27 -5.97
CA LYS A 107 -17.57 1.82 -7.20
C LYS A 107 -16.03 1.85 -7.14
N CYS A 108 -15.42 1.25 -6.13
CA CYS A 108 -13.97 1.23 -5.96
C CYS A 108 -13.33 0.53 -7.17
N PRO A 109 -12.41 1.19 -7.88
CA PRO A 109 -11.66 0.53 -8.95
C PRO A 109 -10.75 -0.53 -8.32
N VAL A 110 -10.92 -1.78 -8.73
CA VAL A 110 -10.11 -2.91 -8.28
C VAL A 110 -9.79 -3.81 -9.47
N ALA A 111 -8.60 -4.41 -9.45
CA ALA A 111 -8.15 -5.27 -10.55
C ALA A 111 -9.07 -6.49 -10.72
N ARG A 112 -9.44 -6.83 -11.96
CA ARG A 112 -10.17 -8.08 -12.22
C ARG A 112 -9.30 -9.29 -11.88
N ILE A 113 -9.85 -10.21 -11.09
CA ILE A 113 -9.26 -11.54 -10.87
C ILE A 113 -9.69 -12.48 -11.99
N PHE A 114 -8.73 -13.11 -12.66
CA PHE A 114 -8.98 -14.15 -13.67
C PHE A 114 -9.07 -15.54 -13.05
N ALA A 115 -8.07 -15.92 -12.24
CA ALA A 115 -8.00 -17.23 -11.60
C ALA A 115 -7.07 -17.19 -10.39
N PHE A 116 -7.23 -18.14 -9.46
CA PHE A 116 -6.33 -18.26 -8.31
C PHE A 116 -6.24 -19.70 -7.77
N LYS A 117 -5.19 -19.97 -7.01
CA LYS A 117 -5.00 -21.15 -6.16
C LYS A 117 -4.37 -20.73 -4.84
N LEU A 118 -4.95 -21.21 -3.74
CA LEU A 118 -4.60 -20.76 -2.38
C LEU A 118 -3.38 -21.47 -1.80
N ASP A 119 -2.99 -22.62 -2.34
CA ASP A 119 -1.89 -23.44 -1.84
C ASP A 119 -1.10 -24.09 -2.99
N ASP A 120 0.01 -24.72 -2.67
CA ASP A 120 0.90 -25.41 -3.61
C ASP A 120 0.34 -26.76 -4.10
N ALA A 121 -0.75 -27.27 -3.52
CA ALA A 121 -1.38 -28.55 -3.88
C ALA A 121 -2.26 -28.42 -5.14
N ASN A 122 -1.69 -27.84 -6.19
CA ASN A 122 -2.33 -27.62 -7.47
C ASN A 122 -1.35 -27.86 -8.64
N ALA A 123 -1.85 -27.89 -9.87
CA ALA A 123 -1.03 -28.20 -11.05
C ALA A 123 0.13 -27.21 -11.30
N ALA A 124 0.00 -25.96 -10.86
CA ALA A 124 1.06 -24.94 -10.93
C ALA A 124 2.13 -25.13 -9.84
N ARG A 125 1.90 -26.00 -8.84
CA ARG A 125 2.83 -26.31 -7.73
C ARG A 125 3.18 -25.13 -6.81
N SER A 126 2.44 -24.04 -6.95
CA SER A 126 2.58 -22.80 -6.19
C SER A 126 1.20 -22.18 -5.99
N ALA A 127 0.96 -21.58 -4.83
CA ALA A 127 -0.15 -20.64 -4.66
C ALA A 127 0.03 -19.42 -5.59
N PHE A 128 -1.04 -18.95 -6.20
CA PHE A 128 -1.01 -17.81 -7.11
C PHE A 128 -2.36 -17.10 -7.23
N VAL A 129 -2.31 -15.85 -7.69
CA VAL A 129 -3.46 -15.11 -8.22
C VAL A 129 -3.10 -14.47 -9.56
N LEU A 130 -4.04 -14.56 -10.51
CA LEU A 130 -3.95 -13.94 -11.83
C LEU A 130 -4.88 -12.72 -11.84
N LEU A 131 -4.29 -11.54 -11.98
CA LEU A 131 -4.96 -10.25 -11.88
C LEU A 131 -4.87 -9.50 -13.20
N GLU A 132 -5.80 -8.59 -13.45
CA GLU A 132 -5.67 -7.56 -14.47
C GLU A 132 -4.40 -6.73 -14.27
N PHE A 133 -3.70 -6.48 -15.38
CA PHE A 133 -2.61 -5.52 -15.38
C PHE A 133 -3.18 -4.10 -15.45
N LEU A 134 -2.94 -3.32 -14.41
CA LEU A 134 -3.27 -1.90 -14.38
C LEU A 134 -2.06 -1.12 -14.94
N PRO A 135 -2.19 -0.44 -16.10
CA PRO A 135 -1.09 0.25 -16.77
C PRO A 135 -0.81 1.61 -16.10
N GLY A 136 -0.31 1.58 -14.88
CA GLY A 136 0.06 2.76 -14.11
C GLY A 136 1.13 2.47 -13.06
N ASN A 137 1.53 3.52 -12.36
CA ASN A 137 2.45 3.42 -11.23
C ASN A 137 1.67 3.45 -9.92
N ASN A 138 2.29 3.00 -8.83
CA ASN A 138 1.70 3.30 -7.53
C ASN A 138 1.75 4.82 -7.27
N ALA A 139 0.76 5.34 -6.55
CA ALA A 139 0.58 6.77 -6.35
C ALA A 139 1.81 7.45 -5.70
N ALA A 140 2.49 6.75 -4.80
CA ALA A 140 3.73 7.19 -4.20
C ALA A 140 4.83 7.40 -5.25
N ASP A 141 5.02 6.43 -6.14
CA ASP A 141 6.04 6.47 -7.17
C ASP A 141 5.73 7.50 -8.25
N GLU A 142 4.46 7.67 -8.62
CA GLU A 142 4.04 8.72 -9.55
C GLU A 142 4.25 10.12 -8.95
N ALA A 143 3.99 10.27 -7.64
CA ALA A 143 4.35 11.48 -6.88
C ALA A 143 5.84 11.81 -6.97
N ARG A 144 6.73 10.81 -7.05
CA ARG A 144 8.17 11.07 -7.25
C ARG A 144 8.46 11.79 -8.56
N SER A 145 7.75 11.49 -9.65
CA SER A 145 8.00 12.14 -10.94
C SER A 145 7.71 13.63 -10.90
N TYR A 146 6.72 14.07 -10.11
CA TYR A 146 6.45 15.49 -9.86
C TYR A 146 7.45 16.11 -8.88
N VAL A 147 7.84 15.38 -7.84
CA VAL A 147 8.90 15.81 -6.92
C VAL A 147 10.22 15.98 -7.67
N GLN A 148 10.58 15.12 -8.62
CA GLN A 148 11.80 15.24 -9.43
C GLN A 148 11.83 16.53 -10.29
N ILE A 149 10.68 17.05 -10.71
CA ILE A 149 10.57 18.34 -11.40
C ILE A 149 10.74 19.52 -10.41
N ALA A 150 10.29 19.35 -9.16
CA ALA A 150 10.50 20.33 -8.08
C ALA A 150 11.88 20.23 -7.38
N SER A 151 12.60 19.11 -7.55
CA SER A 151 13.81 18.74 -6.78
C SER A 151 15.12 19.16 -7.42
N ALA A 152 15.20 20.36 -7.96
CA ALA A 152 16.52 20.97 -8.12
C ALA A 152 17.11 21.29 -6.72
N ARG A 153 17.90 20.32 -6.20
CA ARG A 153 18.96 20.34 -5.16
C ARG A 153 18.65 19.86 -3.73
N LEU A 154 19.10 18.63 -3.42
CA LEU A 154 20.19 18.18 -2.51
C LEU A 154 20.10 16.64 -2.41
N PRO A 155 21.18 15.89 -2.06
CA PRO A 155 21.24 14.45 -2.36
C PRO A 155 20.36 13.52 -1.50
N GLN A 156 19.88 13.90 -0.30
CA GLN A 156 18.98 13.09 0.56
C GLN A 156 18.15 13.97 1.53
N ILE A 157 17.06 13.42 2.09
CA ILE A 157 16.15 14.08 3.07
C ILE A 157 16.40 13.53 4.49
N GLY A 158 16.69 14.41 5.46
CA GLY A 158 16.74 14.08 6.90
C GLY A 158 17.48 15.13 7.76
N ALA A 159 17.66 14.86 9.07
CA ALA A 159 18.32 15.79 9.99
C ALA A 159 19.85 15.78 9.81
N VAL A 160 20.45 16.96 9.61
CA VAL A 160 21.89 17.12 9.41
C VAL A 160 22.62 16.91 10.74
N THR A 161 23.43 15.86 10.81
CA THR A 161 24.32 15.60 11.94
C THR A 161 25.78 15.72 11.48
N ARG A 162 26.65 16.19 12.38
CA ARG A 162 28.08 16.33 12.11
C ARG A 162 28.82 15.22 12.87
N ASN A 163 29.48 14.33 12.14
CA ASN A 163 30.29 13.30 12.78
C ASN A 163 31.62 13.89 13.32
N ALA A 164 32.36 13.10 14.11
CA ALA A 164 33.61 13.51 14.75
C ALA A 164 34.73 13.91 13.75
N GLU A 165 34.54 13.67 12.46
CA GLU A 165 35.46 13.99 11.37
C GLU A 165 35.02 15.22 10.57
N GLU A 166 34.10 16.03 11.11
CA GLU A 166 33.54 17.24 10.50
C GLU A 166 32.74 17.03 9.20
N ARG A 167 32.37 15.78 8.88
CA ARG A 167 31.57 15.42 7.71
C ARG A 167 30.09 15.42 8.05
N PHE A 168 29.27 15.93 7.13
CA PHE A 168 27.82 15.96 7.28
C PHE A 168 27.21 14.60 6.90
N THR A 169 26.41 14.02 7.79
CA THR A 169 25.65 12.78 7.58
C THR A 169 24.17 12.98 7.91
N VAL A 170 23.30 12.24 7.24
CA VAL A 170 21.85 12.28 7.46
C VAL A 170 21.47 11.18 8.45
N GLY A 171 20.92 11.57 9.60
CA GLY A 171 20.47 10.64 10.64
C GLY A 171 18.97 10.35 10.58
N PRO A 172 18.48 9.42 11.41
CA PRO A 172 17.04 9.17 11.58
C PRO A 172 16.32 10.45 12.00
N ILE A 173 15.09 10.62 11.53
CA ILE A 173 14.26 11.76 11.92
C ILE A 173 13.74 11.47 13.35
N PRO A 174 13.99 12.36 14.33
CA PRO A 174 13.51 12.16 15.70
C PRO A 174 11.99 11.93 15.73
N GLY A 175 11.55 10.82 16.33
CA GLY A 175 10.14 10.44 16.44
C GLY A 175 9.54 9.68 15.25
N ILE A 176 10.23 9.64 14.09
CA ILE A 176 9.71 9.05 12.84
C ILE A 176 10.51 7.80 12.41
N GLY A 177 11.80 7.70 12.74
CA GLY A 177 12.63 6.50 12.47
C GLY A 177 13.70 6.71 11.39
N GLU A 178 14.20 5.60 10.81
CA GLU A 178 15.33 5.58 9.88
C GLU A 178 15.16 6.54 8.69
N PRO A 179 16.28 7.04 8.11
CA PRO A 179 16.23 7.97 6.99
C PRO A 179 15.49 7.34 5.79
N PHE A 180 14.49 8.03 5.28
CA PHE A 180 13.75 7.61 4.09
C PHE A 180 14.47 8.11 2.84
N ASP A 181 14.63 7.23 1.85
CA ASP A 181 15.28 7.59 0.59
C ASP A 181 14.51 8.69 -0.16
N THR A 182 13.18 8.79 0.02
CA THR A 182 12.34 9.87 -0.54
C THR A 182 11.04 10.08 0.25
N ALA A 183 10.43 11.28 0.14
CA ALA A 183 9.11 11.59 0.71
C ALA A 183 7.96 10.73 0.15
N ALA A 184 8.15 10.12 -1.01
CA ALA A 184 7.18 9.21 -1.60
C ALA A 184 7.12 7.84 -0.91
N SER A 185 8.23 7.36 -0.34
CA SER A 185 8.27 6.10 0.43
C SER A 185 7.36 6.14 1.68
N PHE A 186 6.81 7.31 2.01
CA PHE A 186 5.86 7.58 3.08
C PHE A 186 4.38 7.50 2.63
N ILE A 187 4.11 7.61 1.32
CA ILE A 187 2.75 7.61 0.75
C ILE A 187 2.33 6.17 0.41
N GLN A 188 1.05 5.85 0.64
CA GLN A 188 0.49 4.51 0.50
C GLN A 188 0.74 3.90 -0.89
N GLY A 189 1.52 2.82 -0.95
CA GLY A 189 1.91 2.11 -2.18
C GLY A 189 0.84 1.20 -2.81
N ASN A 190 -0.39 1.24 -2.30
CA ASN A 190 -1.44 0.28 -2.66
C ASN A 190 -2.51 0.86 -3.62
N VAL A 191 -2.35 2.11 -4.04
CA VAL A 191 -3.21 2.76 -5.05
C VAL A 191 -2.41 2.91 -6.34
N ILE A 192 -2.94 2.38 -7.44
CA ILE A 192 -2.36 2.49 -8.78
C ILE A 192 -3.04 3.64 -9.53
N VAL A 193 -2.24 4.52 -10.13
CA VAL A 193 -2.71 5.72 -10.82
C VAL A 193 -2.08 5.90 -12.20
N THR A 194 -2.75 6.65 -13.06
CA THR A 194 -2.15 7.19 -14.29
C THR A 194 -1.20 8.35 -13.98
N LYS A 195 -0.45 8.83 -14.98
CA LYS A 195 0.38 10.05 -14.86
C LYS A 195 -0.42 11.33 -14.56
N ALA A 196 -1.74 11.28 -14.78
CA ALA A 196 -2.67 12.35 -14.44
C ALA A 196 -3.29 12.17 -13.04
N TYR A 197 -2.82 11.20 -12.24
CA TYR A 197 -3.37 10.79 -10.94
C TYR A 197 -4.82 10.28 -10.99
N GLU A 198 -5.27 9.79 -12.14
CA GLU A 198 -6.54 9.07 -12.20
C GLU A 198 -6.35 7.69 -11.57
N VAL A 199 -7.21 7.34 -10.62
CA VAL A 199 -7.13 6.05 -9.92
C VAL A 199 -7.53 4.92 -10.87
N LEU A 200 -6.58 4.03 -11.14
CA LEU A 200 -6.79 2.81 -11.94
C LEU A 200 -7.22 1.63 -11.07
N GLY A 201 -6.75 1.57 -9.83
CA GLY A 201 -7.26 0.61 -8.87
C GLY A 201 -6.49 0.54 -7.56
N VAL A 202 -7.13 -0.05 -6.55
CA VAL A 202 -6.53 -0.32 -5.24
C VAL A 202 -6.24 -1.82 -5.12
N VAL A 203 -5.05 -2.15 -4.63
CA VAL A 203 -4.51 -3.50 -4.58
C VAL A 203 -3.99 -3.86 -3.18
N ASP A 204 -3.63 -5.14 -3.00
CA ASP A 204 -2.95 -5.64 -1.80
C ASP A 204 -3.82 -5.60 -0.52
N TRP A 205 -4.95 -6.30 -0.58
CA TRP A 205 -5.96 -6.36 0.47
C TRP A 205 -5.72 -7.47 1.50
N GLU A 206 -4.57 -8.15 1.47
CA GLU A 206 -4.27 -9.31 2.34
C GLU A 206 -4.31 -9.02 3.85
N ASN A 207 -4.23 -7.75 4.24
CA ASN A 207 -4.32 -7.28 5.62
C ASN A 207 -5.60 -6.47 5.86
N ALA A 208 -6.62 -6.61 5.02
CA ALA A 208 -7.93 -5.97 5.22
C ALA A 208 -8.71 -6.65 6.35
N TYR A 209 -9.44 -5.85 7.12
CA TYR A 209 -10.31 -6.31 8.21
C TYR A 209 -11.42 -5.29 8.45
N THR A 210 -12.42 -5.68 9.25
CA THR A 210 -13.49 -4.79 9.70
C THR A 210 -13.22 -4.30 11.12
N VAL A 211 -13.65 -3.09 11.41
CA VAL A 211 -13.54 -2.47 12.72
C VAL A 211 -14.86 -1.77 13.09
N PRO A 212 -15.16 -1.59 14.38
CA PRO A 212 -16.11 -0.58 14.83
C PRO A 212 -15.73 0.80 14.30
N TRP A 213 -16.72 1.68 14.08
CA TRP A 213 -16.51 3.02 13.56
C TRP A 213 -15.55 3.85 14.40
N GLU A 214 -15.59 3.65 15.72
CA GLU A 214 -14.76 4.33 16.71
C GLU A 214 -13.27 3.94 16.61
N LEU A 215 -12.93 2.90 15.85
CA LEU A 215 -11.56 2.47 15.60
C LEU A 215 -11.08 2.78 14.18
N VAL A 216 -11.84 3.58 13.42
CA VAL A 216 -11.39 4.09 12.12
C VAL A 216 -10.37 5.18 12.34
N ASP A 217 -9.16 4.96 11.82
CA ASP A 217 -8.03 5.88 11.93
C ASP A 217 -7.80 6.60 10.59
N ALA A 218 -7.24 7.81 10.66
CA ALA A 218 -6.81 8.54 9.47
C ALA A 218 -5.73 7.75 8.70
N PRO A 219 -5.59 8.00 7.38
CA PRO A 219 -4.48 7.43 6.62
C PRO A 219 -3.14 7.67 7.31
N TRP A 220 -2.25 6.68 7.29
CA TRP A 220 -0.98 6.72 8.03
C TRP A 220 -0.14 7.98 7.79
N PHE A 221 -0.18 8.53 6.58
CA PHE A 221 0.56 9.76 6.23
C PHE A 221 0.02 11.03 6.91
N LEU A 222 -1.19 10.97 7.46
CA LEU A 222 -1.81 12.00 8.30
C LEU A 222 -1.77 11.64 9.79
N SER A 223 -1.24 10.47 10.17
CA SER A 223 -1.33 9.99 11.56
C SER A 223 -0.53 10.85 12.53
N THR A 224 -1.24 11.55 13.41
CA THR A 224 -0.65 12.27 14.54
C THR A 224 -0.54 11.38 15.79
N VAL A 225 0.31 11.79 16.74
CA VAL A 225 0.35 11.15 18.07
C VAL A 225 -0.79 11.75 18.90
N PRO A 226 -1.71 10.93 19.43
CA PRO A 226 -2.78 11.43 20.28
C PRO A 226 -2.25 12.27 21.45
N ARG A 227 -2.87 13.44 21.69
CA ARG A 227 -2.46 14.36 22.78
C ARG A 227 -2.36 13.68 24.15
N LEU A 228 -3.23 12.70 24.41
CA LEU A 228 -3.27 11.96 25.67
C LEU A 228 -2.04 11.08 25.89
N LEU A 229 -1.33 10.70 24.81
CA LEU A 229 -0.06 9.99 24.87
C LEU A 229 1.15 10.94 24.99
N ASN A 230 0.95 12.25 24.82
CA ASN A 230 1.98 13.26 24.93
C ASN A 230 1.99 13.91 26.32
N ARG A 231 2.93 14.83 26.55
CA ARG A 231 2.99 15.56 27.81
C ARG A 231 1.99 16.73 27.79
N PRO A 232 1.23 16.98 28.87
CA PRO A 232 0.22 18.04 28.89
C PRO A 232 0.78 19.45 28.63
N ASP A 233 2.05 19.70 28.99
CA ASP A 233 2.72 21.00 28.79
C ASP A 233 3.03 21.34 27.32
N GLN A 234 2.71 20.44 26.39
CA GLN A 234 2.86 20.65 24.95
C GLN A 234 1.61 21.26 24.30
N TYR A 235 0.52 21.45 25.07
CA TYR A 235 -0.77 21.94 24.57
C TYR A 235 -1.21 23.21 25.30
N ASP A 236 -1.99 24.05 24.62
CA ASP A 236 -2.67 25.21 25.23
C ASP A 236 -3.86 24.79 26.11
N ASP A 237 -4.50 25.77 26.77
CA ASP A 237 -5.64 25.51 27.66
C ASP A 237 -6.86 24.96 26.90
N GLU A 238 -6.94 25.20 25.58
CA GLU A 238 -7.93 24.61 24.67
C GLU A 238 -7.54 23.21 24.18
N GLY A 239 -6.35 22.71 24.54
CA GLY A 239 -5.84 21.40 24.18
C GLY A 239 -5.24 21.32 22.78
N ARG A 240 -4.91 22.45 22.14
CA ARG A 240 -4.25 22.52 20.84
C ARG A 240 -2.72 22.51 21.00
N PRO A 241 -2.00 21.92 20.05
CA PRO A 241 -0.55 21.84 20.13
C PRO A 241 0.09 23.24 20.07
N LEU A 242 1.07 23.47 20.96
CA LEU A 242 1.90 24.68 20.95
C LEU A 242 2.93 24.64 19.83
N ASP A 243 3.30 23.43 19.39
CA ASP A 243 4.18 23.22 18.24
C ASP A 243 3.44 23.50 16.93
N LYS A 244 4.06 24.31 16.06
CA LYS A 244 3.42 24.77 14.82
C LYS A 244 3.34 23.68 13.75
N ASP A 245 4.26 22.73 13.76
CA ASP A 245 4.26 21.64 12.79
C ASP A 245 3.16 20.63 13.17
N GLU A 246 3.02 20.33 14.47
CA GLU A 246 1.92 19.51 14.99
C GLU A 246 0.55 20.18 14.76
N ALA A 247 0.45 21.50 14.94
CA ALA A 247 -0.75 22.26 14.60
C ALA A 247 -1.09 22.20 13.10
N GLY A 248 -0.07 22.21 12.23
CA GLY A 248 -0.23 22.02 10.79
C GLY A 248 -0.79 20.64 10.45
N GLN A 249 -0.26 19.58 11.07
CA GLN A 249 -0.75 18.21 10.85
C GLN A 249 -2.21 18.05 11.29
N TRP A 250 -2.62 18.69 12.38
CA TRP A 250 -4.02 18.66 12.83
C TRP A 250 -4.95 19.35 11.84
N ALA A 251 -4.49 20.43 11.20
CA ALA A 251 -5.24 21.12 10.16
C ALA A 251 -5.33 20.27 8.88
N ASP A 252 -4.28 19.51 8.55
CA ASP A 252 -4.30 18.57 7.42
C ASP A 252 -5.29 17.42 7.65
N GLU A 253 -5.36 16.88 8.87
CA GLU A 253 -6.38 15.88 9.25
C GLU A 253 -7.82 16.42 9.11
N GLU A 254 -8.06 17.67 9.56
CA GLU A 254 -9.37 18.32 9.43
C GLU A 254 -9.75 18.58 7.97
N ALA A 255 -8.80 19.07 7.16
CA ALA A 255 -9.00 19.27 5.74
C ALA A 255 -9.30 17.94 5.03
N TYR A 256 -8.63 16.86 5.42
CA TYR A 256 -8.89 15.52 4.88
C TYR A 256 -10.30 15.03 5.22
N ALA A 257 -10.75 15.18 6.47
CA ALA A 257 -12.11 14.81 6.87
C ALA A 257 -13.17 15.56 6.05
N GLU A 258 -12.93 16.84 5.76
CA GLU A 258 -13.81 17.64 4.91
C GLU A 258 -13.79 17.19 3.45
N MET A 259 -12.63 16.87 2.89
CA MET A 259 -12.53 16.28 1.55
C MET A 259 -13.28 14.94 1.44
N VAL A 260 -13.20 14.11 2.49
CA VAL A 260 -13.96 12.86 2.57
C VAL A 260 -15.46 13.15 2.60
N ARG A 261 -15.90 14.15 3.36
CA ARG A 261 -17.30 14.57 3.44
C ARG A 261 -17.85 15.01 2.08
N GLU A 262 -17.08 15.79 1.33
CA GLU A 262 -17.44 16.20 -0.03
C GLU A 262 -17.56 14.98 -0.95
N ALA A 263 -16.61 14.05 -0.89
CA ALA A 263 -16.64 12.83 -1.70
C ALA A 263 -17.82 11.90 -1.34
N GLU A 264 -18.17 11.77 -0.05
CA GLU A 264 -19.34 11.03 0.42
C GLU A 264 -20.64 11.63 -0.14
N LEU A 265 -20.76 12.96 -0.11
CA LEU A 265 -21.92 13.67 -0.67
C LEU A 265 -22.03 13.51 -2.19
N ASP A 266 -20.93 13.67 -2.91
CA ASP A 266 -20.90 13.47 -4.37
C ASP A 266 -21.26 12.02 -4.74
N ALA A 267 -20.80 11.05 -3.95
CA ALA A 267 -21.13 9.65 -4.11
C ALA A 267 -22.56 9.28 -3.68
N HIS A 268 -23.30 10.21 -3.05
CA HIS A 268 -24.59 9.98 -2.40
C HIS A 268 -24.53 8.85 -1.34
N ALA A 269 -23.43 8.78 -0.61
CA ALA A 269 -23.21 7.85 0.51
C ALA A 269 -23.69 8.45 1.83
N ASP A 270 -23.64 7.66 2.90
CA ASP A 270 -23.72 8.22 4.26
C ASP A 270 -22.44 9.02 4.59
N ILE A 271 -22.50 9.80 5.68
CA ILE A 271 -21.41 10.68 6.10
C ILE A 271 -20.67 10.12 7.33
N ASN A 272 -20.77 8.82 7.59
CA ASN A 272 -20.23 8.25 8.82
C ASN A 272 -18.70 8.30 8.84
N LEU A 273 -18.03 8.12 7.70
CA LEU A 273 -16.57 8.11 7.66
C LEU A 273 -16.02 9.51 7.94
N SER A 274 -16.56 10.55 7.28
CA SER A 274 -16.13 11.93 7.57
C SER A 274 -16.44 12.35 9.00
N GLN A 275 -17.58 11.93 9.56
CA GLN A 275 -17.91 12.17 10.97
C GLN A 275 -16.90 11.53 11.92
N MET A 276 -16.51 10.28 11.67
CA MET A 276 -15.53 9.59 12.52
C MET A 276 -14.12 10.18 12.39
N LEU A 277 -13.74 10.62 11.18
CA LEU A 277 -12.46 11.29 10.94
C LEU A 277 -12.40 12.68 11.58
N ALA A 278 -13.53 13.40 11.63
CA ALA A 278 -13.63 14.70 12.28
C ALA A 278 -13.75 14.61 13.82
N ASP A 279 -14.18 13.46 14.36
CA ASP A 279 -14.32 13.27 15.80
C ASP A 279 -12.98 12.98 16.49
N ARG A 280 -12.47 13.98 17.22
CA ARG A 280 -11.16 13.92 17.87
C ARG A 280 -11.05 12.79 18.89
N ASP A 281 -12.14 12.44 19.57
CA ASP A 281 -12.10 11.40 20.59
C ASP A 281 -12.03 10.00 19.98
N SER A 282 -12.76 9.77 18.88
CA SER A 282 -12.65 8.56 18.06
C SER A 282 -11.24 8.43 17.47
N GLN A 283 -10.66 9.51 16.92
CA GLN A 283 -9.29 9.48 16.40
C GLN A 283 -8.25 9.19 17.49
N VAL A 284 -8.41 9.75 18.69
CA VAL A 284 -7.57 9.44 19.85
C VAL A 284 -7.66 7.96 20.22
N LEU A 285 -8.87 7.39 20.28
CA LEU A 285 -9.09 5.99 20.61
C LEU A 285 -8.51 5.05 19.54
N ALA A 286 -8.85 5.27 18.26
CA ALA A 286 -8.39 4.49 17.13
C ALA A 286 -6.86 4.44 17.05
N SER A 287 -6.21 5.61 17.03
CA SER A 287 -4.75 5.73 16.98
C SER A 287 -4.08 5.12 18.21
N THR A 288 -4.66 5.30 19.40
CA THR A 288 -4.12 4.69 20.63
C THR A 288 -4.14 3.17 20.57
N ILE A 289 -5.26 2.56 20.18
CA ILE A 289 -5.38 1.10 20.07
C ILE A 289 -4.41 0.56 19.02
N HIS A 290 -4.32 1.21 17.86
CA HIS A 290 -3.38 0.82 16.81
C HIS A 290 -1.93 0.85 17.32
N ARG A 291 -1.52 1.92 18.00
CA ARG A 291 -0.17 2.07 18.58
C ARG A 291 0.09 1.08 19.70
N PHE A 292 -0.90 0.76 20.53
CA PHE A 292 -0.80 -0.24 21.59
C PHE A 292 -0.55 -1.64 21.01
N THR A 293 -1.33 -2.04 19.99
CA THR A 293 -1.16 -3.35 19.34
C THR A 293 0.21 -3.51 18.66
N GLN A 294 0.82 -2.40 18.25
CA GLN A 294 2.19 -2.36 17.72
C GLN A 294 3.27 -2.32 18.81
N GLY A 295 2.90 -2.29 20.09
CA GLY A 295 3.84 -2.24 21.21
C GLY A 295 4.55 -0.90 21.38
N LYS A 296 4.01 0.19 20.84
CA LYS A 296 4.60 1.53 21.04
C LYS A 296 4.48 1.94 22.51
N MET A 297 5.53 2.51 23.09
CA MET A 297 5.47 3.05 24.45
C MET A 297 4.60 4.33 24.49
N GLY A 298 3.80 4.50 25.54
CA GLY A 298 2.90 5.63 25.70
C GLY A 298 2.15 5.60 27.03
N PHE A 299 1.47 6.70 27.35
CA PHE A 299 0.71 6.85 28.60
C PHE A 299 -0.72 6.30 28.49
N TYR A 300 -0.85 5.01 28.15
CA TYR A 300 -2.16 4.38 27.90
C TYR A 300 -3.14 4.45 29.06
N GLY A 301 -2.65 4.47 30.32
CA GLY A 301 -3.51 4.66 31.49
C GLY A 301 -4.32 5.96 31.45
N ARG A 302 -3.72 7.06 30.94
CA ARG A 302 -4.43 8.34 30.79
C ARG A 302 -5.55 8.28 29.75
N VAL A 303 -5.40 7.44 28.73
CA VAL A 303 -6.43 7.25 27.71
C VAL A 303 -7.59 6.46 28.29
N LEU A 304 -7.31 5.40 29.07
CA LEU A 304 -8.36 4.63 29.75
C LEU A 304 -9.14 5.51 30.73
N ASP A 305 -8.45 6.27 31.59
CA ASP A 305 -9.10 7.20 32.52
C ASP A 305 -9.96 8.24 31.80
N TYR A 306 -9.53 8.71 30.63
CA TYR A 306 -10.27 9.69 29.82
C TYR A 306 -11.53 9.09 29.19
N VAL A 307 -11.44 7.87 28.66
CA VAL A 307 -12.58 7.16 28.05
C VAL A 307 -13.60 6.75 29.11
N ASP A 308 -13.15 6.26 30.27
CA ASP A 308 -14.02 5.85 31.38
C ASP A 308 -14.77 7.01 32.04
N ALA A 309 -14.28 8.25 31.88
CA ALA A 309 -14.89 9.45 32.44
C ALA A 309 -16.04 10.03 31.62
N LYS A 310 -16.33 9.48 30.42
CA LYS A 310 -17.41 9.90 29.53
C LYS A 310 -18.63 8.99 29.63
#